data_AF-A0A522CXH7-F1
#
_entry.id   AF-A0A522CXH7-F1
#
_cell.length_a   1.000
_cell.length_b   1.000
_cell.length_c   1.000
_cell.angle_alpha   90.00
_cell.angle_beta   90.00
_cell.angle_gamma   90.00
#
_symmetry.space_group_name_H-M   'P 1'
#
loop_
_entity.id
_entity.type
_entity.pdbx_description
1 polymer ?
#
loop_
_entity_poly.entity_id
_entity_poly.type
_entity_poly.pdbx_seq_one_letter_code
_entity_poly.pdbx_strand_id
1 'polypeptide(L)'
;MTRKNILIIAVAAVAIILGIILTRGEKDPAEDKKSAKSKEYAGLLDFLTAPDNEPESKEVNPDEVPSYEIEEAKIIKDVIVEKDPVCSGEDFKVTVVAHNPNGPDKHLVYRIGDKMGNPAILRFTQPGTREFYVVARDEGKHIDHRVVQVQVQDCPGKPVVVLKARMHHTIPETGMFEVTSEKGLTGTCTYEWDFGDGKKTTTNTGYATHTYADRVQSELQSSYVISLKVTDSLNKAVDIRASLSFPNIHYISKLMGQPILPVTADKFATYAGGIYEVNATIKNIFESQVEFDEAELEIKPCDSSYSPTVRVVQARELMDTSLLAPLESLTQTIRMSKALLPPSSCNVTITFSGPFDKSTRVTAKVYVDIPPSSAKDIDTARDKTVTDKAMVEKLNKASRILGTGKPITPEDLDRLEKEGKL
;
A
#
# COMPACT_ATOMS: atom_id res chain seq x y z
N MET A 1 -65.62 -21.85 19.58
CA MET A 1 -65.28 -20.88 18.52
C MET A 1 -66.27 -21.06 17.38
N THR A 2 -67.06 -20.04 17.03
CA THR A 2 -68.08 -20.13 15.97
C THR A 2 -67.43 -20.20 14.59
N ARG A 3 -68.11 -20.84 13.61
CA ARG A 3 -67.64 -21.02 12.21
C ARG A 3 -67.14 -19.74 11.55
N LYS A 4 -67.64 -18.57 11.98
CA LYS A 4 -67.22 -17.24 11.53
C LYS A 4 -65.81 -16.85 12.01
N ASN A 5 -65.41 -17.29 13.20
CA ASN A 5 -64.08 -17.01 13.76
C ASN A 5 -62.99 -17.90 13.14
N ILE A 6 -63.34 -19.11 12.70
CA ILE A 6 -62.41 -20.01 11.98
C ILE A 6 -62.11 -19.46 10.58
N LEU A 7 -63.09 -18.87 9.91
CA LEU A 7 -62.90 -18.27 8.57
C LEU A 7 -62.00 -17.02 8.62
N ILE A 8 -62.14 -16.19 9.66
CA ILE A 8 -61.34 -14.96 9.82
C ILE A 8 -59.88 -15.33 10.17
N ILE A 9 -59.66 -16.35 11.00
CA ILE A 9 -58.30 -16.82 11.34
C ILE A 9 -57.63 -17.47 10.12
N ALA A 10 -58.37 -18.22 9.30
CA ALA A 10 -57.84 -18.82 8.08
C ALA A 10 -57.43 -17.76 7.03
N VAL A 11 -58.24 -16.70 6.85
CA VAL A 11 -57.91 -15.60 5.92
C VAL A 11 -56.73 -14.77 6.44
N ALA A 12 -56.63 -14.54 7.75
CA ALA A 12 -55.48 -13.86 8.36
C ALA A 12 -54.19 -14.68 8.23
N ALA A 13 -54.25 -16.01 8.42
CA ALA A 13 -53.10 -16.89 8.26
C ALA A 13 -52.61 -16.94 6.80
N VAL A 14 -53.52 -16.98 5.82
CA VAL A 14 -53.17 -16.94 4.39
C VAL A 14 -52.59 -15.58 3.99
N ALA A 15 -53.09 -14.47 4.53
CA ALA A 15 -52.54 -13.13 4.29
C ALA A 15 -51.14 -12.95 4.91
N ILE A 16 -50.87 -13.54 6.08
CA ILE A 16 -49.54 -13.53 6.71
C ILE A 16 -48.57 -14.42 5.94
N ILE A 17 -48.99 -15.59 5.45
CA ILE A 17 -48.15 -16.47 4.62
C ILE A 17 -47.86 -15.82 3.26
N LEU A 18 -48.84 -15.18 2.60
CA LEU A 18 -48.60 -14.39 1.38
C LEU A 18 -47.73 -13.16 1.65
N GLY A 19 -47.87 -12.50 2.80
CA GLY A 19 -47.00 -11.40 3.22
C GLY A 19 -45.55 -11.85 3.46
N ILE A 20 -45.33 -13.03 4.03
CA ILE A 20 -43.98 -13.61 4.25
C ILE A 20 -43.35 -14.07 2.92
N ILE A 21 -44.16 -14.57 1.98
CA ILE A 21 -43.69 -14.94 0.63
C ILE A 21 -43.37 -13.70 -0.21
N LEU A 22 -44.09 -12.58 -0.03
CA LEU A 22 -43.83 -11.30 -0.72
C LEU A 22 -42.74 -10.43 -0.06
N THR A 23 -42.36 -10.70 1.19
CA THR A 23 -41.27 -10.01 1.91
C THR A 23 -39.97 -10.80 1.98
N ARG A 24 -39.98 -12.08 1.58
CA ARG A 24 -38.78 -12.75 1.07
C ARG A 24 -38.47 -12.12 -0.28
N GLY A 25 -37.83 -10.95 -0.25
CA GLY A 25 -37.16 -10.41 -1.42
C GLY A 25 -36.28 -11.52 -1.99
N GLU A 26 -36.48 -11.84 -3.27
CA GLU A 26 -35.41 -12.45 -4.05
C GLU A 26 -34.18 -11.60 -3.78
N LYS A 27 -33.19 -12.17 -3.08
CA LYS A 27 -31.86 -11.57 -3.05
C LYS A 27 -31.49 -11.34 -4.49
N ASP A 28 -31.27 -10.09 -4.86
CA ASP A 28 -30.99 -9.74 -6.24
C ASP A 28 -29.72 -10.52 -6.64
N PRO A 29 -29.80 -11.43 -7.62
CA PRO A 29 -28.63 -12.22 -8.03
C PRO A 29 -27.47 -11.34 -8.52
N ALA A 30 -27.72 -10.07 -8.83
CA ALA A 30 -26.66 -9.08 -9.09
C ALA A 30 -25.90 -8.65 -7.82
N GLU A 31 -26.56 -8.60 -6.67
CA GLU A 31 -25.98 -8.21 -5.37
C GLU A 31 -25.11 -9.33 -4.79
N ASP A 32 -25.58 -10.59 -4.87
CA ASP A 32 -24.79 -11.77 -4.50
C ASP A 32 -23.55 -11.94 -5.41
N LYS A 33 -23.66 -11.62 -6.71
CA LYS A 33 -22.52 -11.64 -7.64
C LYS A 33 -21.49 -10.53 -7.37
N LYS A 34 -21.93 -9.33 -7.00
CA LYS A 34 -21.02 -8.24 -6.57
C LYS A 34 -20.29 -8.63 -5.28
N SER A 35 -20.99 -9.26 -4.33
CA SER A 35 -20.40 -9.76 -3.09
C SER A 35 -19.34 -10.84 -3.33
N ALA A 36 -19.61 -11.83 -4.20
CA ALA A 36 -18.64 -12.87 -4.56
C ALA A 36 -17.38 -12.29 -5.21
N LYS A 37 -17.55 -11.39 -6.20
CA LYS A 37 -16.45 -10.73 -6.89
C LYS A 37 -15.59 -9.88 -5.95
N SER A 38 -16.20 -9.22 -4.97
CA SER A 38 -15.46 -8.46 -3.94
C SER A 38 -14.58 -9.35 -3.06
N LYS A 39 -15.03 -10.59 -2.76
CA LYS A 39 -14.27 -11.56 -1.95
C LYS A 39 -13.07 -12.13 -2.70
N GLU A 40 -13.21 -12.36 -4.01
CA GLU A 40 -12.12 -12.78 -4.91
C GLU A 40 -10.96 -11.78 -4.91
N TYR A 41 -11.25 -10.50 -5.17
CA TYR A 41 -10.23 -9.44 -5.10
C TYR A 41 -9.67 -9.20 -3.69
N ALA A 42 -10.47 -9.44 -2.64
CA ALA A 42 -9.97 -9.36 -1.26
C ALA A 42 -8.91 -10.43 -0.98
N GLY A 43 -9.16 -11.70 -1.35
CA GLY A 43 -8.17 -12.77 -1.20
C GLY A 43 -6.91 -12.55 -2.04
N LEU A 44 -7.04 -11.86 -3.17
CA LEU A 44 -5.91 -11.45 -3.99
C LEU A 44 -5.12 -10.29 -3.36
N LEU A 45 -5.80 -9.34 -2.72
CA LEU A 45 -5.15 -8.26 -1.98
C LEU A 45 -4.40 -8.80 -0.76
N ASP A 46 -4.96 -9.78 -0.04
CA ASP A 46 -4.25 -10.49 1.01
C ASP A 46 -2.99 -11.16 0.46
N PHE A 47 -3.06 -11.80 -0.71
CA PHE A 47 -1.88 -12.37 -1.35
C PHE A 47 -0.83 -11.32 -1.71
N LEU A 48 -1.25 -10.13 -2.15
CA LEU A 48 -0.36 -9.01 -2.50
C LEU A 48 0.25 -8.29 -1.29
N THR A 49 -0.40 -8.36 -0.13
CA THR A 49 -0.05 -7.58 1.08
C THR A 49 0.43 -8.43 2.24
N ALA A 50 0.29 -9.76 2.16
CA ALA A 50 0.69 -10.67 3.22
C ALA A 50 2.19 -10.51 3.53
N PRO A 51 2.56 -10.25 4.80
CA PRO A 51 3.96 -10.13 5.19
C PRO A 51 4.70 -11.47 5.01
N ASP A 52 5.99 -11.41 4.65
CA ASP A 52 6.88 -12.57 4.46
C ASP A 52 7.23 -13.32 5.77
N ASN A 53 6.39 -13.27 6.80
CA ASN A 53 6.68 -13.92 8.07
C ASN A 53 6.60 -15.45 7.91
N GLU A 54 7.58 -16.17 8.47
CA GLU A 54 7.42 -17.59 8.79
C GLU A 54 6.20 -17.72 9.71
N PRO A 55 5.15 -18.47 9.32
CA PRO A 55 3.99 -18.62 10.18
C PRO A 55 4.41 -19.38 11.45
N GLU A 56 4.20 -18.79 12.62
CA GLU A 56 4.10 -19.57 13.86
C GLU A 56 3.04 -20.65 13.64
N SER A 57 3.44 -21.91 13.69
CA SER A 57 2.58 -23.06 13.49
C SER A 57 1.58 -23.16 14.64
N LYS A 58 0.47 -22.43 14.56
CA LYS A 58 -0.73 -22.82 15.29
C LYS A 58 -1.31 -24.05 14.61
N GLU A 59 -1.59 -25.10 15.37
CA GLU A 59 -2.35 -26.25 14.88
C GLU A 59 -3.71 -25.75 14.39
N VAL A 60 -3.85 -25.65 13.07
CA VAL A 60 -5.10 -25.25 12.42
C VAL A 60 -5.94 -26.51 12.27
N ASN A 61 -7.15 -26.52 12.84
CA ASN A 61 -8.12 -27.59 12.61
C ASN A 61 -8.59 -27.53 11.13
N PRO A 62 -8.24 -28.50 10.27
CA PRO A 62 -8.54 -28.44 8.83
C PRO A 62 -10.04 -28.38 8.53
N ASP A 63 -10.88 -28.92 9.41
CA ASP A 63 -12.33 -29.00 9.22
C ASP A 63 -13.06 -27.68 9.55
N GLU A 64 -12.38 -26.74 10.22
CA GLU A 64 -12.92 -25.42 10.58
C GLU A 64 -12.43 -24.30 9.65
N VAL A 65 -11.48 -24.61 8.75
CA VAL A 65 -11.02 -23.65 7.74
C VAL A 65 -12.01 -23.68 6.59
N PRO A 66 -12.65 -22.54 6.22
CA PRO A 66 -13.36 -22.48 4.96
C PRO A 66 -12.38 -22.80 3.83
N SER A 67 -12.50 -23.99 3.25
CA SER A 67 -11.65 -24.44 2.16
C SER A 67 -11.97 -23.58 0.93
N TYR A 68 -11.06 -22.69 0.56
CA TYR A 68 -11.12 -22.02 -0.74
C TYR A 68 -10.75 -23.08 -1.78
N GLU A 69 -11.70 -23.50 -2.62
CA GLU A 69 -11.38 -24.39 -3.75
C GLU A 69 -10.43 -23.64 -4.67
N ILE A 70 -9.21 -24.16 -4.85
CA ILE A 70 -8.22 -23.66 -5.78
C ILE A 70 -8.18 -24.62 -6.97
N GLU A 71 -8.17 -24.10 -8.19
CA GLU A 71 -8.11 -24.87 -9.43
C GLU A 71 -6.78 -24.62 -10.15
N GLU A 72 -6.09 -25.68 -10.53
CA GLU A 72 -4.88 -25.56 -11.34
C GLU A 72 -5.28 -25.14 -12.77
N ALA A 73 -4.75 -24.01 -13.21
CA ALA A 73 -4.92 -23.50 -14.57
C ALA A 73 -3.55 -23.38 -15.24
N LYS A 74 -3.47 -23.64 -16.55
CA LYS A 74 -2.22 -23.54 -17.32
C LYS A 74 -1.87 -22.08 -17.63
N ILE A 75 -1.56 -21.30 -16.60
CA ILE A 75 -1.28 -19.86 -16.69
C ILE A 75 0.15 -19.60 -17.15
N ILE A 76 1.12 -20.30 -16.57
CA ILE A 76 2.54 -20.11 -16.85
C ILE A 76 2.83 -20.82 -18.18
N LYS A 77 3.31 -20.05 -19.17
CA LYS A 77 3.82 -20.59 -20.44
C LYS A 77 5.28 -20.93 -20.31
N ASP A 78 6.08 -20.01 -19.79
CA ASP A 78 7.52 -20.16 -19.65
C ASP A 78 8.08 -19.42 -18.44
N VAL A 79 9.24 -19.86 -17.96
CA VAL A 79 10.02 -19.14 -16.94
C VAL A 79 11.43 -18.93 -17.47
N ILE A 80 11.75 -17.67 -17.74
CA ILE A 80 13.04 -17.25 -18.26
C ILE A 80 13.95 -16.90 -17.09
N VAL A 81 15.01 -17.68 -16.91
CA VAL A 81 16.12 -17.38 -16.00
C VAL A 81 17.21 -16.69 -16.81
N GLU A 82 17.61 -15.48 -16.40
CA GLU A 82 18.58 -14.66 -17.15
C GLU A 82 19.94 -15.34 -17.32
N LYS A 83 20.35 -16.15 -16.34
CA LYS A 83 21.66 -16.79 -16.29
C LYS A 83 21.58 -18.08 -15.47
N ASP A 84 22.19 -19.14 -15.99
CA ASP A 84 22.40 -20.43 -15.32
C ASP A 84 23.66 -21.07 -15.96
N PRO A 85 24.76 -21.29 -15.22
CA PRO A 85 24.94 -21.12 -13.77
C PRO A 85 25.06 -19.66 -13.31
N VAL A 86 24.82 -19.43 -12.02
CA VAL A 86 24.96 -18.13 -11.33
C VAL A 86 26.06 -18.20 -10.28
N CYS A 87 26.83 -17.13 -10.13
CA CYS A 87 27.81 -17.04 -9.05
C CYS A 87 27.14 -16.87 -7.68
N SER A 88 27.69 -17.49 -6.65
CA SER A 88 27.27 -17.27 -5.26
C SER A 88 27.32 -15.79 -4.89
N GLY A 89 26.19 -15.26 -4.41
CA GLY A 89 26.02 -13.85 -4.05
C GLY A 89 25.70 -12.91 -5.23
N GLU A 90 25.77 -13.39 -6.47
CA GLU A 90 25.38 -12.62 -7.65
C GLU A 90 23.86 -12.58 -7.77
N ASP A 91 23.30 -11.44 -8.18
CA ASP A 91 21.89 -11.37 -8.52
C ASP A 91 21.61 -11.91 -9.93
N PHE A 92 20.38 -12.33 -10.17
CA PHE A 92 19.91 -12.72 -11.49
C PHE A 92 18.42 -12.44 -11.63
N LYS A 93 18.00 -12.09 -12.85
CA LYS A 93 16.60 -11.81 -13.16
C LYS A 93 15.86 -13.08 -13.55
N VAL A 94 14.65 -13.22 -13.03
CA VAL A 94 13.68 -14.24 -13.43
C VAL A 94 12.45 -13.54 -13.99
N THR A 95 11.98 -13.97 -15.15
CA THR A 95 10.80 -13.43 -15.82
C THR A 95 9.82 -14.55 -16.15
N VAL A 96 8.56 -14.38 -15.79
CA VAL A 96 7.49 -15.33 -16.09
C VAL A 96 6.76 -14.87 -17.33
N VAL A 97 6.64 -15.75 -18.33
CA VAL A 97 5.76 -15.55 -19.48
C VAL A 97 4.47 -16.29 -19.18
N ALA A 98 3.36 -15.58 -19.10
CA ALA A 98 2.07 -16.14 -18.71
C ALA A 98 0.94 -15.65 -19.61
N HIS A 99 -0.19 -16.35 -19.53
CA HIS A 99 -1.45 -15.96 -20.14
C HIS A 99 -2.58 -16.52 -19.28
N ASN A 100 -3.59 -15.73 -18.99
CA ASN A 100 -4.75 -16.15 -18.23
C ASN A 100 -5.78 -16.79 -19.17
N PRO A 101 -6.00 -18.11 -19.15
CA PRO A 101 -7.02 -18.74 -19.98
C PRO A 101 -8.45 -18.47 -19.49
N ASN A 102 -8.61 -17.99 -18.26
CA ASN A 102 -9.89 -17.77 -17.59
C ASN A 102 -10.26 -16.28 -17.46
N GLY A 103 -9.41 -15.38 -17.94
CA GLY A 103 -9.59 -13.94 -17.74
C GLY A 103 -8.53 -13.10 -18.46
N PRO A 104 -8.43 -11.80 -18.14
CA PRO A 104 -7.43 -10.94 -18.74
C PRO A 104 -6.06 -11.11 -18.06
N ASP A 105 -4.98 -11.03 -18.85
CA ASP A 105 -3.59 -11.18 -18.34
C ASP A 105 -3.23 -10.13 -17.28
N LYS A 106 -3.79 -8.92 -17.38
CA LYS A 106 -3.63 -7.83 -16.39
C LYS A 106 -4.19 -8.15 -15.00
N HIS A 107 -4.91 -9.26 -14.85
CA HIS A 107 -5.38 -9.76 -13.56
C HIS A 107 -4.51 -10.90 -13.01
N LEU A 108 -3.38 -11.18 -13.63
CA LEU A 108 -2.40 -12.10 -13.08
C LEU A 108 -1.54 -11.43 -12.03
N VAL A 109 -1.33 -12.14 -10.93
CA VAL A 109 -0.38 -11.81 -9.88
C VAL A 109 0.66 -12.92 -9.80
N TYR A 110 1.91 -12.52 -9.54
CA TYR A 110 3.07 -13.40 -9.57
C TYR A 110 3.80 -13.39 -8.23
N ARG A 111 4.30 -14.56 -7.84
CA ARG A 111 5.31 -14.72 -6.79
C ARG A 111 6.45 -15.57 -7.33
N ILE A 112 7.68 -15.06 -7.28
CA ILE A 112 8.88 -15.71 -7.78
C ILE A 112 9.85 -15.86 -6.60
N GLY A 113 9.98 -17.07 -6.08
CA GLY A 113 10.65 -17.32 -4.81
C GLY A 113 9.98 -16.57 -3.65
N ASP A 114 10.77 -15.75 -2.97
CA ASP A 114 10.31 -14.85 -1.91
C ASP A 114 9.87 -13.47 -2.42
N LYS A 115 9.88 -13.23 -3.74
CA LYS A 115 9.57 -11.91 -4.31
C LYS A 115 8.18 -11.85 -4.93
N MET A 116 7.49 -10.74 -4.67
CA MET A 116 6.27 -10.38 -5.37
C MET A 116 6.58 -9.77 -6.74
N GLY A 117 5.72 -10.09 -7.70
CA GLY A 117 5.71 -9.49 -9.03
C GLY A 117 6.58 -10.18 -10.06
N ASN A 118 6.61 -9.58 -11.24
CA ASN A 118 7.26 -10.11 -12.43
C ASN A 118 7.74 -8.95 -13.32
N PRO A 119 9.06 -8.84 -13.62
CA PRO A 119 10.13 -9.77 -13.25
C PRO A 119 10.54 -9.64 -11.77
N ALA A 120 11.27 -10.64 -11.27
CA ALA A 120 11.90 -10.62 -9.95
C ALA A 120 13.43 -10.78 -10.05
N ILE A 121 14.14 -10.19 -9.08
CA ILE A 121 15.58 -10.34 -8.91
C ILE A 121 15.85 -11.24 -7.71
N LEU A 122 16.49 -12.38 -7.95
CA LEU A 122 16.86 -13.36 -6.94
C LEU A 122 18.37 -13.36 -6.68
N ARG A 123 18.77 -13.88 -5.52
CA ARG A 123 20.17 -14.09 -5.13
C ARG A 123 20.27 -15.33 -4.25
N PHE A 124 21.24 -16.19 -4.55
CA PHE A 124 21.60 -17.33 -3.70
C PHE A 124 23.06 -17.22 -3.26
N THR A 125 23.33 -17.51 -1.99
CA THR A 125 24.67 -17.37 -1.37
C THR A 125 25.36 -18.70 -1.08
N GLN A 126 24.65 -19.80 -1.28
CA GLN A 126 25.19 -21.13 -1.05
C GLN A 126 25.32 -21.86 -2.40
N PRO A 127 26.51 -22.35 -2.75
CA PRO A 127 26.72 -23.15 -3.95
C PRO A 127 25.86 -24.43 -4.00
N GLY A 128 25.78 -25.03 -5.18
CA GLY A 128 24.99 -26.21 -5.49
C GLY A 128 23.73 -25.90 -6.29
N THR A 129 22.97 -26.94 -6.60
CA THR A 129 21.65 -26.80 -7.23
C THR A 129 20.68 -26.16 -6.25
N ARG A 130 20.06 -25.06 -6.65
CA ARG A 130 19.02 -24.38 -5.88
C ARG A 130 17.71 -24.44 -6.63
N GLU A 131 16.63 -24.60 -5.89
CA GLU A 131 15.28 -24.56 -6.42
C GLU A 131 14.50 -23.38 -5.83
N PHE A 132 13.58 -22.86 -6.61
CA PHE A 132 12.61 -21.87 -6.16
C PHE A 132 11.27 -22.08 -6.86
N TYR A 133 10.20 -21.63 -6.21
CA TYR A 133 8.85 -21.73 -6.72
C TYR A 133 8.48 -20.47 -7.49
N VAL A 134 7.87 -20.64 -8.64
CA VAL A 134 7.16 -19.60 -9.38
C VAL A 134 5.69 -19.89 -9.26
N VAL A 135 4.90 -18.90 -8.89
CA VAL A 135 3.45 -18.98 -8.77
C VAL A 135 2.84 -17.85 -9.58
N ALA A 136 1.84 -18.17 -10.39
CA ALA A 136 0.96 -17.20 -11.05
C ALA A 136 -0.49 -17.52 -10.67
N ARG A 137 -1.27 -16.50 -10.31
CA ARG A 137 -2.70 -16.67 -10.00
C ARG A 137 -3.52 -15.54 -10.59
N ASP A 138 -4.79 -15.81 -10.86
CA ASP A 138 -5.76 -14.78 -11.20
C ASP A 138 -6.50 -14.25 -9.95
N GLU A 139 -7.50 -13.39 -10.17
CA GLU A 139 -8.34 -12.86 -9.11
C GLU A 139 -9.26 -13.90 -8.46
N GLY A 140 -9.57 -14.98 -9.19
CA GLY A 140 -10.47 -16.03 -8.75
C GLY A 140 -9.71 -17.15 -8.04
N LYS A 141 -10.08 -18.38 -8.41
CA LYS A 141 -9.52 -19.61 -7.84
C LYS A 141 -8.39 -20.23 -8.66
N HIS A 142 -8.00 -19.63 -9.78
CA HIS A 142 -7.06 -20.27 -10.69
C HIS A 142 -5.62 -19.97 -10.32
N ILE A 143 -4.81 -21.02 -10.25
CA ILE A 143 -3.38 -20.93 -9.92
C ILE A 143 -2.57 -21.81 -10.87
N ASP A 144 -1.34 -21.40 -11.12
CA ASP A 144 -0.31 -22.23 -11.73
C ASP A 144 0.98 -22.07 -10.93
N HIS A 145 1.76 -23.12 -10.83
CA HIS A 145 3.06 -23.06 -10.19
C HIS A 145 4.09 -23.92 -10.92
N ARG A 146 5.34 -23.50 -10.85
CA ARG A 146 6.48 -24.24 -11.38
C ARG A 146 7.64 -24.23 -10.39
N VAL A 147 8.29 -25.37 -10.23
CA VAL A 147 9.59 -25.46 -9.56
C VAL A 147 10.67 -25.23 -10.62
N VAL A 148 11.55 -24.27 -10.35
CA VAL A 148 12.66 -23.92 -11.25
C VAL A 148 13.97 -24.17 -10.53
N GLN A 149 14.91 -24.79 -11.23
CA GLN A 149 16.25 -25.06 -10.72
C GLN A 149 17.27 -24.13 -11.36
N VAL A 150 18.29 -23.75 -10.60
CA VAL A 150 19.44 -22.99 -11.07
C VAL A 150 20.71 -23.55 -10.41
N GLN A 151 21.80 -23.61 -11.16
CA GLN A 151 23.10 -24.00 -10.62
C GLN A 151 23.82 -22.80 -10.03
N VAL A 152 24.15 -22.87 -8.73
CA VAL A 152 24.94 -21.83 -8.05
C VAL A 152 26.37 -22.33 -7.88
N GLN A 153 27.33 -21.59 -8.43
CA GLN A 153 28.75 -21.93 -8.37
C GLN A 153 29.54 -20.92 -7.54
N ASP A 154 30.64 -21.36 -6.92
CA ASP A 154 31.55 -20.45 -6.24
C ASP A 154 32.38 -19.67 -7.27
N CYS A 155 32.48 -18.36 -7.07
CA CYS A 155 33.17 -17.44 -7.97
C CYS A 155 34.09 -16.53 -7.15
N PRO A 156 35.29 -17.01 -6.75
CA PRO A 156 36.17 -16.28 -5.86
C PRO A 156 36.66 -14.97 -6.49
N GLY A 157 36.92 -13.97 -5.64
CA GLY A 157 37.55 -12.70 -6.03
C GLY A 157 36.61 -11.60 -6.52
N LYS A 158 35.30 -11.87 -6.66
CA LYS A 158 34.30 -10.83 -6.94
C LYS A 158 33.87 -10.13 -5.64
N PRO A 159 33.74 -8.79 -5.63
CA PRO A 159 33.04 -8.10 -4.56
C PRO A 159 31.61 -8.59 -4.44
N VAL A 160 31.08 -8.58 -3.22
CA VAL A 160 29.69 -8.94 -2.94
C VAL A 160 29.01 -7.74 -2.31
N VAL A 161 28.08 -7.15 -3.04
CA VAL A 161 27.19 -6.10 -2.56
C VAL A 161 25.80 -6.69 -2.35
N VAL A 162 25.21 -6.46 -1.19
CA VAL A 162 23.84 -6.92 -0.89
C VAL A 162 22.93 -5.71 -0.80
N LEU A 163 22.08 -5.54 -1.81
CA LEU A 163 20.99 -4.58 -1.83
C LEU A 163 19.70 -5.21 -1.30
N LYS A 164 19.08 -4.57 -0.30
CA LYS A 164 17.73 -4.86 0.20
C LYS A 164 16.77 -3.79 -0.32
N ALA A 165 15.73 -4.22 -1.03
CA ALA A 165 14.62 -3.38 -1.46
C ALA A 165 13.34 -3.85 -0.75
N ARG A 166 12.57 -2.90 -0.22
CA ARG A 166 11.27 -3.16 0.43
C ARG A 166 10.34 -1.95 0.30
N MET A 167 9.04 -2.18 0.44
CA MET A 167 8.10 -1.07 0.58
C MET A 167 8.35 -0.35 1.91
N HIS A 168 8.16 0.97 1.91
CA HIS A 168 8.22 1.77 3.11
C HIS A 168 7.01 1.48 3.98
N HIS A 169 7.21 1.25 5.27
CA HIS A 169 6.14 0.77 6.15
C HIS A 169 5.08 1.84 6.46
N THR A 170 5.45 3.12 6.39
CA THR A 170 4.61 4.24 6.84
C THR A 170 4.38 5.31 5.78
N ILE A 171 5.05 5.21 4.62
CA ILE A 171 4.88 6.16 3.52
C ILE A 171 4.37 5.32 2.35
N PRO A 172 3.08 5.42 2.00
CA PRO A 172 2.51 4.66 0.91
C PRO A 172 3.28 4.85 -0.39
N GLU A 173 3.25 3.82 -1.24
CA GLU A 173 3.81 3.88 -2.60
C GLU A 173 5.29 4.25 -2.67
N THR A 174 6.03 4.11 -1.57
CA THR A 174 7.44 4.45 -1.48
C THR A 174 8.28 3.19 -1.29
N GLY A 175 9.36 3.07 -2.04
CA GLY A 175 10.39 2.05 -1.86
C GLY A 175 11.51 2.55 -0.95
N MET A 176 12.04 1.66 -0.13
CA MET A 176 13.22 1.88 0.69
C MET A 176 14.32 0.91 0.29
N PHE A 177 15.51 1.44 0.06
CA PHE A 177 16.66 0.73 -0.51
C PHE A 177 17.85 0.89 0.42
N GLU A 178 18.46 -0.24 0.78
CA GLU A 178 19.52 -0.29 1.78
C GLU A 178 20.59 -1.31 1.38
N VAL A 179 21.84 -0.86 1.33
CA VAL A 179 23.00 -1.73 1.16
C VAL A 179 23.38 -2.31 2.52
N THR A 180 23.24 -3.61 2.69
CA THR A 180 23.48 -4.31 3.96
C THR A 180 24.83 -5.02 4.01
N SER A 181 25.56 -5.08 2.89
CA SER A 181 26.90 -5.69 2.82
C SER A 181 27.65 -5.17 1.60
N GLU A 182 28.96 -4.93 1.74
CA GLU A 182 29.86 -4.39 0.69
C GLU A 182 31.23 -5.08 0.73
N LYS A 183 31.24 -6.41 0.75
CA LYS A 183 32.49 -7.17 0.90
C LYS A 183 33.37 -7.00 -0.34
N GLY A 184 34.63 -6.66 -0.13
CA GLY A 184 35.62 -6.51 -1.20
C GLY A 184 35.64 -5.14 -1.88
N LEU A 185 34.94 -4.15 -1.30
CA LEU A 185 35.07 -2.72 -1.59
C LEU A 185 35.84 -2.02 -0.46
N THR A 186 36.46 -0.87 -0.75
CA THR A 186 37.34 -0.16 0.20
C THR A 186 37.11 1.34 0.26
N GLY A 187 37.19 1.89 1.48
CA GLY A 187 37.00 3.32 1.74
C GLY A 187 35.55 3.77 1.58
N THR A 188 35.35 5.07 1.40
CA THR A 188 34.02 5.64 1.17
C THR A 188 33.51 5.25 -0.20
N CYS A 189 32.28 4.76 -0.28
CA CYS A 189 31.61 4.41 -1.53
C CYS A 189 30.63 5.50 -1.98
N THR A 190 30.44 5.60 -3.30
CA THR A 190 29.38 6.38 -3.95
C THR A 190 28.36 5.44 -4.56
N TYR A 191 27.08 5.81 -4.48
CA TYR A 191 25.95 4.94 -4.83
C TYR A 191 25.11 5.63 -5.91
N GLU A 192 25.12 5.08 -7.12
CA GLU A 192 24.30 5.56 -8.24
C GLU A 192 23.08 4.66 -8.38
N TRP A 193 21.91 5.21 -8.06
CA TRP A 193 20.63 4.52 -8.06
C TRP A 193 19.86 4.77 -9.36
N ASP A 194 19.28 3.71 -9.91
CA ASP A 194 18.24 3.71 -10.93
C ASP A 194 17.03 2.93 -10.39
N PHE A 195 15.91 3.63 -10.19
CA PHE A 195 14.73 3.04 -9.56
C PHE A 195 13.86 2.24 -10.55
N GLY A 196 14.24 2.17 -11.82
CA GLY A 196 13.53 1.40 -12.84
C GLY A 196 12.28 2.09 -13.39
N ASP A 197 11.92 3.29 -12.90
CA ASP A 197 10.87 4.16 -13.42
C ASP A 197 11.42 5.33 -14.26
N GLY A 198 12.72 5.28 -14.58
CA GLY A 198 13.44 6.33 -15.31
C GLY A 198 14.04 7.43 -14.42
N LYS A 199 13.72 7.46 -13.12
CA LYS A 199 14.33 8.40 -12.17
C LYS A 199 15.62 7.81 -11.58
N LYS A 200 16.61 8.67 -11.39
CA LYS A 200 17.94 8.32 -10.87
C LYS A 200 18.38 9.27 -9.78
N THR A 201 19.22 8.81 -8.87
CA THR A 201 19.85 9.66 -7.87
C THR A 201 21.23 9.14 -7.48
N THR A 202 22.04 9.99 -6.87
CA THR A 202 23.36 9.60 -6.34
C THR A 202 23.44 9.96 -4.86
N THR A 203 23.91 9.03 -4.04
CA THR A 203 24.10 9.22 -2.60
C THR A 203 25.52 8.86 -2.18
N ASN A 204 25.93 9.36 -1.02
CA ASN A 204 27.20 9.01 -0.37
C ASN A 204 27.02 7.99 0.77
N THR A 205 25.78 7.54 0.99
CA THR A 205 25.43 6.46 1.90
C THR A 205 24.68 5.39 1.12
N GLY A 206 24.76 4.13 1.57
CA GLY A 206 24.06 3.00 0.97
C GLY A 206 22.55 2.99 1.22
N TYR A 207 21.93 4.15 1.36
CA TYR A 207 20.52 4.30 1.66
C TYR A 207 19.85 5.28 0.70
N ALA A 208 18.68 4.91 0.19
CA ALA A 208 17.82 5.78 -0.59
C ALA A 208 16.34 5.43 -0.38
N THR A 209 15.48 6.43 -0.59
CA THR A 209 14.02 6.24 -0.68
C THR A 209 13.53 6.80 -2.01
N HIS A 210 12.45 6.23 -2.54
CA HIS A 210 11.88 6.67 -3.81
C HIS A 210 10.37 6.46 -3.87
N THR A 211 9.63 7.46 -4.32
CA THR A 211 8.17 7.37 -4.48
C THR A 211 7.77 6.91 -5.88
N TYR A 212 6.88 5.92 -5.92
CA TYR A 212 6.22 5.35 -7.10
C TYR A 212 4.74 5.76 -7.17
N ALA A 213 4.33 6.80 -6.44
CA ALA A 213 2.93 7.26 -6.40
C ALA A 213 2.40 7.71 -7.77
N ASP A 214 3.29 8.19 -8.65
CA ASP A 214 2.92 8.67 -9.99
C ASP A 214 2.70 7.56 -11.02
N ARG A 215 2.97 6.30 -10.66
CA ARG A 215 2.91 5.19 -11.61
C ARG A 215 1.52 4.99 -12.20
N VAL A 216 1.49 4.43 -13.41
CA VAL A 216 0.23 3.97 -14.02
C VAL A 216 -0.23 2.71 -13.31
N GLN A 217 -1.48 2.72 -12.84
CA GLN A 217 -2.13 1.59 -12.16
C GLN A 217 -3.21 0.99 -13.08
N SER A 218 -2.80 0.26 -14.11
CA SER A 218 -3.70 -0.35 -15.12
C SER A 218 -3.86 -1.88 -14.99
N GLU A 219 -3.09 -2.47 -14.08
CA GLU A 219 -3.05 -3.90 -13.76
C GLU A 219 -3.12 -4.05 -12.24
N LEU A 220 -3.19 -5.28 -11.72
CA LEU A 220 -3.27 -5.50 -10.26
C LEU A 220 -2.00 -5.12 -9.49
N GLN A 221 -0.84 -5.12 -10.14
CA GLN A 221 0.43 -4.78 -9.52
C GLN A 221 1.39 -4.15 -10.55
N SER A 222 2.41 -3.46 -10.06
CA SER A 222 3.51 -2.94 -10.86
C SER A 222 4.84 -3.35 -10.25
N SER A 223 5.73 -3.90 -11.07
CA SER A 223 7.04 -4.40 -10.68
C SER A 223 8.16 -3.55 -11.27
N TYR A 224 9.16 -3.24 -10.45
CA TYR A 224 10.32 -2.44 -10.82
C TYR A 224 11.60 -3.23 -10.57
N VAL A 225 12.56 -3.09 -11.49
CA VAL A 225 13.94 -3.55 -11.30
C VAL A 225 14.79 -2.36 -10.96
N ILE A 226 15.25 -2.32 -9.72
CA ILE A 226 16.12 -1.29 -9.18
C ILE A 226 17.54 -1.71 -9.46
N SER A 227 18.33 -0.83 -10.08
CA SER A 227 19.76 -1.03 -10.31
C SER A 227 20.55 -0.05 -9.45
N LEU A 228 21.64 -0.52 -8.88
CA LEU A 228 22.56 0.25 -8.06
C LEU A 228 23.97 -0.03 -8.56
N LYS A 229 24.71 1.02 -8.85
CA LYS A 229 26.15 0.95 -9.08
C LYS A 229 26.88 1.53 -7.86
N VAL A 230 27.66 0.69 -7.19
CA VAL A 230 28.49 1.09 -6.05
C VAL A 230 29.92 1.27 -6.54
N THR A 231 30.50 2.44 -6.30
CA THR A 231 31.90 2.75 -6.67
C THR A 231 32.70 3.10 -5.43
N ASP A 232 33.78 2.36 -5.18
CA ASP A 232 34.65 2.59 -4.02
C ASP A 232 35.74 3.64 -4.28
N SER A 233 36.53 3.95 -3.24
CA SER A 233 37.58 4.97 -3.31
C SER A 233 38.74 4.65 -4.26
N LEU A 234 38.87 3.40 -4.70
CA LEU A 234 39.85 2.94 -5.69
C LEU A 234 39.25 2.84 -7.11
N ASN A 235 38.06 3.42 -7.34
CA ASN A 235 37.29 3.33 -8.58
C ASN A 235 36.85 1.90 -8.95
N LYS A 236 36.78 0.99 -7.98
CA LYS A 236 36.20 -0.34 -8.19
C LYS A 236 34.68 -0.21 -8.18
N ALA A 237 34.04 -0.60 -9.28
CA ALA A 237 32.59 -0.54 -9.44
C ALA A 237 31.93 -1.91 -9.40
N VAL A 238 30.75 -1.99 -8.77
CA VAL A 238 29.90 -3.18 -8.73
C VAL A 238 28.48 -2.78 -9.05
N ASP A 239 27.90 -3.42 -10.06
CA ASP A 239 26.48 -3.30 -10.38
C ASP A 239 25.70 -4.38 -9.64
N ILE A 240 24.60 -3.96 -9.00
CA ILE A 240 23.70 -4.84 -8.29
C ILE A 240 22.25 -4.44 -8.53
N ARG A 241 21.35 -5.41 -8.51
CA ARG A 241 19.93 -5.23 -8.74
C ARG A 241 19.09 -5.78 -7.59
N ALA A 242 17.88 -5.25 -7.49
CA ALA A 242 16.81 -5.79 -6.68
C ALA A 242 15.47 -5.58 -7.42
N SER A 243 14.44 -6.32 -7.06
CA SER A 243 13.08 -6.07 -7.53
C SER A 243 12.19 -5.60 -6.39
N LEU A 244 11.26 -4.71 -6.71
CA LEU A 244 10.21 -4.27 -5.80
C LEU A 244 8.89 -4.19 -6.56
N SER A 245 7.82 -4.67 -5.94
CA SER A 245 6.49 -4.66 -6.55
C SER A 245 5.49 -4.00 -5.61
N PHE A 246 4.56 -3.24 -6.21
CA PHE A 246 3.49 -2.57 -5.50
C PHE A 246 2.14 -3.07 -5.97
N PRO A 247 1.19 -3.36 -5.07
CA PRO A 247 -0.20 -3.53 -5.46
C PRO A 247 -0.72 -2.21 -6.04
N ASN A 248 -1.55 -2.29 -7.07
CA ASN A 248 -2.15 -1.14 -7.69
C ASN A 248 -3.54 -0.91 -7.10
N ILE A 249 -3.55 -0.33 -5.89
CA ILE A 249 -4.75 -0.20 -5.07
C ILE A 249 -5.88 0.56 -5.76
N HIS A 250 -5.56 1.54 -6.61
CA HIS A 250 -6.58 2.29 -7.35
C HIS A 250 -7.27 1.42 -8.40
N TYR A 251 -6.49 0.59 -9.10
CA TYR A 251 -7.04 -0.38 -10.05
C TYR A 251 -7.92 -1.42 -9.34
N ILE A 252 -7.40 -2.00 -8.25
CA ILE A 252 -8.09 -3.02 -7.45
C ILE A 252 -9.40 -2.46 -6.87
N SER A 253 -9.36 -1.28 -6.28
CA SER A 253 -10.54 -0.64 -5.66
C SER A 253 -11.68 -0.39 -6.67
N LYS A 254 -11.33 -0.01 -7.91
CA LYS A 254 -12.28 0.14 -9.01
C LYS A 254 -12.93 -1.19 -9.36
N LEU A 255 -12.15 -2.27 -9.45
CA LEU A 255 -12.67 -3.62 -9.71
C LEU A 255 -13.61 -4.12 -8.60
N MET A 256 -13.34 -3.70 -7.35
CA MET A 256 -14.18 -4.00 -6.18
C MET A 256 -15.45 -3.12 -6.08
N GLY A 257 -15.63 -2.13 -6.97
CA GLY A 257 -16.77 -1.22 -6.96
C GLY A 257 -16.70 -0.14 -5.88
N GLN A 258 -15.51 0.11 -5.33
CA GLN A 258 -15.23 1.18 -4.37
C GLN A 258 -14.06 2.03 -4.87
N PRO A 259 -14.20 2.73 -6.00
CA PRO A 259 -13.09 3.44 -6.62
C PRO A 259 -12.50 4.48 -5.66
N ILE A 260 -11.19 4.41 -5.44
CA ILE A 260 -10.45 5.41 -4.66
C ILE A 260 -9.51 6.21 -5.57
N LEU A 261 -9.44 7.52 -5.38
CA LEU A 261 -8.52 8.39 -6.08
C LEU A 261 -7.18 8.53 -5.33
N PRO A 262 -6.05 8.62 -6.06
CA PRO A 262 -4.76 8.96 -5.46
C PRO A 262 -4.77 10.37 -4.86
N VAL A 263 -4.22 10.45 -3.64
CA VAL A 263 -4.08 11.68 -2.88
C VAL A 263 -2.66 11.77 -2.33
N THR A 264 -2.01 12.90 -2.56
CA THR A 264 -0.76 13.28 -1.87
C THR A 264 -1.04 14.54 -1.07
N ALA A 265 -0.76 14.54 0.23
CA ALA A 265 -1.00 15.70 1.08
C ALA A 265 0.13 15.87 2.10
N ASP A 266 0.30 17.11 2.56
CA ASP A 266 1.17 17.38 3.70
C ASP A 266 0.61 16.69 4.95
N LYS A 267 1.45 15.89 5.61
CA LYS A 267 1.06 15.15 6.81
C LYS A 267 0.62 16.08 7.94
N PHE A 268 1.28 17.23 8.08
CA PHE A 268 1.02 18.17 9.16
C PHE A 268 0.31 19.43 8.66
N ALA A 269 -0.82 19.76 9.27
CA ALA A 269 -1.53 21.00 8.97
C ALA A 269 -0.79 22.23 9.52
N THR A 270 -0.85 23.33 8.77
CA THR A 270 -0.48 24.65 9.28
C THR A 270 -1.70 25.33 9.88
N TYR A 271 -1.54 25.99 11.03
CA TYR A 271 -2.63 26.71 11.69
C TYR A 271 -2.45 28.22 11.56
N ALA A 272 -3.42 28.89 10.94
CA ALA A 272 -3.43 30.34 10.79
C ALA A 272 -4.87 30.87 10.91
N GLY A 273 -5.08 31.93 11.71
CA GLY A 273 -6.36 32.64 11.75
C GLY A 273 -7.59 31.80 12.16
N GLY A 274 -7.42 30.71 12.92
CA GLY A 274 -8.53 29.82 13.30
C GLY A 274 -8.81 28.70 12.31
N ILE A 275 -7.98 28.55 11.28
CA ILE A 275 -8.13 27.57 10.21
C ILE A 275 -6.88 26.69 10.17
N TYR A 276 -7.10 25.38 10.03
CA TYR A 276 -6.06 24.42 9.68
C TYR A 276 -6.03 24.27 8.16
N GLU A 277 -4.86 24.44 7.58
CA GLU A 277 -4.61 24.38 6.15
C GLU A 277 -3.67 23.22 5.82
N VAL A 278 -4.02 22.45 4.79
CA VAL A 278 -3.22 21.34 4.26
C VAL A 278 -3.20 21.44 2.75
N ASN A 279 -2.03 21.47 2.14
CA ASN A 279 -1.94 21.35 0.69
C ASN A 279 -2.10 19.88 0.32
N ALA A 280 -3.03 19.62 -0.59
CA ALA A 280 -3.30 18.29 -1.12
C ALA A 280 -3.37 18.32 -2.64
N THR A 281 -2.84 17.29 -3.25
CA THR A 281 -2.96 16.98 -4.67
C THR A 281 -3.83 15.75 -4.81
N ILE A 282 -4.97 15.91 -5.47
CA ILE A 282 -5.89 14.81 -5.78
C ILE A 282 -5.85 14.62 -7.29
N LYS A 283 -5.59 13.39 -7.74
CA LYS A 283 -5.52 13.07 -9.16
C LYS A 283 -6.73 12.24 -9.57
N ASN A 284 -7.53 12.77 -10.48
CA ASN A 284 -8.55 12.00 -11.17
C ASN A 284 -7.84 11.06 -12.15
N ILE A 285 -8.03 9.75 -11.98
CA ILE A 285 -7.45 8.70 -12.83
C ILE A 285 -8.47 8.14 -13.82
N PHE A 286 -9.64 8.77 -13.90
CA PHE A 286 -10.74 8.34 -14.76
C PHE A 286 -10.92 9.31 -15.93
N GLU A 287 -11.44 8.79 -17.05
CA GLU A 287 -11.78 9.57 -18.25
C GLU A 287 -13.09 10.36 -18.10
N SER A 288 -13.81 10.15 -17.00
CA SER A 288 -14.99 10.92 -16.62
C SER A 288 -14.64 11.98 -15.59
N GLN A 289 -15.40 13.06 -15.59
CA GLN A 289 -15.35 14.06 -14.52
C GLN A 289 -15.74 13.40 -13.19
N VAL A 290 -15.10 13.85 -12.11
CA VAL A 290 -15.45 13.50 -10.73
C VAL A 290 -15.87 14.77 -10.01
N GLU A 291 -16.97 14.71 -9.26
CA GLU A 291 -17.41 15.79 -8.39
C GLU A 291 -17.64 15.24 -6.99
N PHE A 292 -16.99 15.84 -5.99
CA PHE A 292 -17.23 15.53 -4.59
C PHE A 292 -18.39 16.38 -4.07
N ASP A 293 -19.38 15.74 -3.47
CA ASP A 293 -20.53 16.41 -2.83
C ASP A 293 -20.39 16.41 -1.29
N GLU A 294 -19.69 15.42 -0.73
CA GLU A 294 -19.59 15.16 0.70
C GLU A 294 -18.14 15.02 1.17
N ALA A 295 -17.87 15.45 2.40
CA ALA A 295 -16.64 15.19 3.12
C ALA A 295 -16.96 14.66 4.53
N GLU A 296 -16.51 13.45 4.83
CA GLU A 296 -16.56 12.86 6.17
C GLU A 296 -15.21 13.08 6.88
N LEU A 297 -15.24 13.65 8.07
CA LEU A 297 -14.08 13.85 8.94
C LEU A 297 -14.17 12.86 10.10
N GLU A 298 -13.30 11.87 10.10
CA GLU A 298 -13.03 11.03 11.27
C GLU A 298 -11.93 11.69 12.12
N ILE A 299 -12.29 12.16 13.31
CA ILE A 299 -11.43 12.97 14.17
C ILE A 299 -11.04 12.15 15.40
N LYS A 300 -9.75 11.91 15.56
CA LYS A 300 -9.16 11.21 16.71
C LYS A 300 -8.49 12.22 17.64
N PRO A 301 -8.82 12.18 18.95
CA PRO A 301 -8.23 13.10 19.92
C PRO A 301 -6.79 12.71 20.29
N CYS A 302 -6.00 13.70 20.71
CA CYS A 302 -4.66 13.53 21.27
C CYS A 302 -4.74 12.85 22.65
N ASP A 303 -5.73 13.22 23.46
CA ASP A 303 -5.99 12.61 24.75
C ASP A 303 -6.94 11.41 24.60
N SER A 304 -6.45 10.22 24.96
CA SER A 304 -7.21 8.96 24.83
C SER A 304 -8.41 8.87 25.76
N SER A 305 -8.56 9.79 26.72
CA SER A 305 -9.77 9.89 27.54
C SER A 305 -10.99 10.39 26.73
N TYR A 306 -10.76 11.05 25.59
CA TYR A 306 -11.83 11.46 24.67
C TYR A 306 -12.12 10.37 23.63
N SER A 307 -13.39 10.29 23.21
CA SER A 307 -13.81 9.38 22.14
C SER A 307 -13.59 10.00 20.75
N PRO A 308 -13.22 9.20 19.73
CA PRO A 308 -13.22 9.64 18.35
C PRO A 308 -14.59 10.19 17.94
N THR A 309 -14.58 11.20 17.08
CA THR A 309 -15.79 11.88 16.62
C THR A 309 -15.85 11.86 15.09
N VAL A 310 -17.03 11.64 14.52
CA VAL A 310 -17.27 11.75 13.08
C VAL A 310 -18.12 12.99 12.80
N ARG A 311 -17.78 13.71 11.74
CA ARG A 311 -18.53 14.87 11.22
C ARG A 311 -18.66 14.74 9.71
N VAL A 312 -19.84 15.04 9.18
CA VAL A 312 -20.08 15.07 7.74
C VAL A 312 -20.42 16.51 7.37
N VAL A 313 -19.71 17.05 6.37
CA VAL A 313 -19.89 18.39 5.82
C VAL A 313 -19.94 18.30 4.30
N GLN A 314 -20.30 19.39 3.61
CA GLN A 314 -20.23 19.41 2.16
C GLN A 314 -18.78 19.57 1.71
N ALA A 315 -18.37 18.92 0.62
CA ALA A 315 -16.98 18.98 0.15
C ALA A 315 -16.49 20.43 -0.09
N ARG A 316 -17.37 21.29 -0.63
CA ARG A 316 -17.12 22.72 -0.86
C ARG A 316 -16.87 23.56 0.40
N GLU A 317 -17.15 23.03 1.59
CA GLU A 317 -16.81 23.72 2.84
C GLU A 317 -15.31 23.61 3.16
N LEU A 318 -14.63 22.60 2.62
CA LEU A 318 -13.21 22.34 2.86
C LEU A 318 -12.33 22.62 1.64
N MET A 319 -12.90 22.58 0.44
CA MET A 319 -12.17 22.65 -0.84
C MET A 319 -12.54 23.91 -1.63
N ASP A 320 -11.58 24.46 -2.37
CA ASP A 320 -11.81 25.60 -3.27
C ASP A 320 -12.65 25.18 -4.49
N THR A 321 -12.42 23.96 -4.97
CA THR A 321 -13.24 23.32 -6.00
C THR A 321 -13.37 21.83 -5.68
N SER A 322 -14.60 21.31 -5.78
CA SER A 322 -14.90 19.89 -5.60
C SER A 322 -14.99 19.13 -6.94
N LEU A 323 -14.78 19.82 -8.05
CA LEU A 323 -14.85 19.26 -9.40
C LEU A 323 -13.44 18.98 -9.93
N LEU A 324 -13.22 17.76 -10.42
CA LEU A 324 -11.99 17.32 -11.07
C LEU A 324 -12.30 16.90 -12.50
N ALA A 325 -11.65 17.54 -13.47
CA ALA A 325 -11.74 17.18 -14.88
C ALA A 325 -11.17 15.77 -15.13
N PRO A 326 -11.53 15.13 -16.26
CA PRO A 326 -10.95 13.86 -16.66
C PRO A 326 -9.42 13.88 -16.64
N LEU A 327 -8.81 12.86 -16.04
CA LEU A 327 -7.35 12.67 -15.96
C LEU A 327 -6.56 13.84 -15.32
N GLU A 328 -7.23 14.78 -14.67
CA GLU A 328 -6.62 15.96 -14.06
C GLU A 328 -5.88 15.60 -12.76
N SER A 329 -4.77 16.30 -12.51
CA SER A 329 -4.12 16.34 -11.20
C SER A 329 -4.29 17.75 -10.61
N LEU A 330 -5.12 17.86 -9.57
CA LEU A 330 -5.50 19.13 -8.98
C LEU A 330 -4.83 19.31 -7.62
N THR A 331 -3.99 20.33 -7.50
CA THR A 331 -3.40 20.77 -6.22
C THR A 331 -4.20 21.94 -5.66
N GLN A 332 -4.65 21.81 -4.42
CA GLN A 332 -5.39 22.86 -3.71
C GLN A 332 -5.14 22.80 -2.20
N THR A 333 -5.54 23.86 -1.50
CA THR A 333 -5.46 23.93 -0.04
C THR A 333 -6.79 23.50 0.58
N ILE A 334 -6.77 22.43 1.36
CA ILE A 334 -7.90 21.97 2.16
C ILE A 334 -7.94 22.80 3.45
N ARG A 335 -9.09 23.41 3.75
CA ARG A 335 -9.27 24.32 4.88
C ARG A 335 -10.28 23.78 5.87
N MET A 336 -9.83 23.52 7.10
CA MET A 336 -10.70 23.08 8.18
C MET A 336 -10.80 24.19 9.23
N SER A 337 -12.00 24.74 9.42
CA SER A 337 -12.24 25.65 10.54
C SER A 337 -12.02 24.93 11.86
N LYS A 338 -11.32 25.56 12.81
CA LYS A 338 -11.15 25.02 14.17
C LYS A 338 -12.49 24.72 14.85
N ALA A 339 -13.57 25.40 14.48
CA ALA A 339 -14.90 25.15 15.02
C ALA A 339 -15.49 23.78 14.62
N LEU A 340 -15.00 23.18 13.52
CA LEU A 340 -15.39 21.83 13.10
C LEU A 340 -14.72 20.73 13.94
N LEU A 341 -13.63 21.08 14.63
CA LEU A 341 -12.78 20.14 15.34
C LEU A 341 -13.06 20.20 16.85
N PRO A 342 -13.36 19.07 17.50
CA PRO A 342 -13.41 19.00 18.96
C PRO A 342 -12.09 19.47 19.62
N PRO A 343 -12.12 19.84 20.91
CA PRO A 343 -10.90 20.08 21.67
C PRO A 343 -9.94 18.89 21.56
N SER A 344 -8.64 19.16 21.56
CA SER A 344 -7.60 18.13 21.52
C SER A 344 -7.64 17.23 20.27
N SER A 345 -8.03 17.75 19.10
CA SER A 345 -7.97 16.95 17.85
C SER A 345 -6.53 16.75 17.38
N CYS A 346 -6.09 15.51 17.18
CA CYS A 346 -4.72 15.17 16.75
C CYS A 346 -4.63 14.51 15.38
N ASN A 347 -5.55 13.61 15.04
CA ASN A 347 -5.60 13.04 13.70
C ASN A 347 -6.97 13.29 13.09
N VAL A 348 -6.97 13.75 11.85
CA VAL A 348 -8.18 13.94 11.07
C VAL A 348 -8.01 13.16 9.77
N THR A 349 -8.87 12.16 9.57
CA THR A 349 -9.00 11.50 8.26
C THR A 349 -10.19 12.11 7.56
N ILE A 350 -9.94 12.76 6.42
CA ILE A 350 -10.97 13.38 5.59
C ILE A 350 -11.24 12.45 4.41
N THR A 351 -12.44 11.90 4.33
CA THR A 351 -12.90 11.11 3.19
C THR A 351 -13.83 11.98 2.35
N PHE A 352 -13.32 12.50 1.24
CA PHE A 352 -14.17 13.11 0.21
C PHE A 352 -14.87 12.00 -0.57
N SER A 353 -16.16 12.19 -0.84
CA SER A 353 -16.92 11.23 -1.64
C SER A 353 -17.86 11.94 -2.62
N GLY A 354 -18.20 11.23 -3.70
CA GLY A 354 -19.06 11.75 -4.74
C GLY A 354 -19.59 10.65 -5.66
N PRO A 355 -20.65 10.91 -6.44
CA PRO A 355 -21.18 9.94 -7.40
C PRO A 355 -20.14 9.64 -8.49
N PHE A 356 -19.98 8.36 -8.82
CA PHE A 356 -19.05 7.93 -9.89
C PHE A 356 -19.78 7.20 -11.03
N ASP A 357 -20.62 6.24 -10.69
CA ASP A 357 -21.57 5.61 -11.60
C ASP A 357 -22.95 5.52 -10.94
N LYS A 358 -23.91 4.82 -11.56
CA LYS A 358 -25.29 4.70 -11.05
C LYS A 358 -25.39 4.09 -9.64
N SER A 359 -24.37 3.38 -9.17
CA SER A 359 -24.41 2.59 -7.93
C SER A 359 -23.18 2.73 -7.03
N THR A 360 -22.11 3.37 -7.50
CA THR A 360 -20.86 3.50 -6.74
C THR A 360 -20.51 4.96 -6.49
N ARG A 361 -19.82 5.17 -5.37
CA ARG A 361 -19.22 6.45 -5.01
C ARG A 361 -17.71 6.34 -5.12
N VAL A 362 -17.10 7.36 -5.70
CA VAL A 362 -15.64 7.51 -5.69
C VAL A 362 -15.24 8.21 -4.41
N THR A 363 -14.11 7.80 -3.83
CA THR A 363 -13.59 8.43 -2.62
C THR A 363 -12.15 8.90 -2.77
N ALA A 364 -11.78 9.93 -2.02
CA ALA A 364 -10.40 10.39 -1.88
C ALA A 364 -10.14 10.64 -0.39
N LYS A 365 -9.07 10.02 0.14
CA LYS A 365 -8.74 10.09 1.57
C LYS A 365 -7.52 10.95 1.81
N VAL A 366 -7.66 11.94 2.69
CA VAL A 366 -6.57 12.80 3.16
C VAL A 366 -6.35 12.51 4.64
N TYR A 367 -5.10 12.22 5.00
CA TYR A 367 -4.70 12.00 6.39
C TYR A 367 -3.94 13.22 6.90
N VAL A 368 -4.43 13.81 7.98
CA VAL A 368 -3.87 15.04 8.56
C VAL A 368 -3.57 14.82 10.03
N ASP A 369 -2.34 15.14 10.42
CA ASP A 369 -1.91 15.25 11.80
C ASP A 369 -1.89 16.72 12.23
N ILE A 370 -2.52 16.96 13.38
CA ILE A 370 -2.55 18.24 14.08
C ILE A 370 -1.68 18.08 15.32
N PRO A 371 -0.49 18.70 15.35
CA PRO A 371 0.40 18.59 16.49
C PRO A 371 -0.25 19.12 17.78
N PRO A 372 -0.01 18.48 18.94
CA PRO A 372 -0.42 19.00 20.24
C PRO A 372 0.07 20.44 20.43
N SER A 373 -0.83 21.35 20.76
CA SER A 373 -0.54 22.80 20.82
C SER A 373 -0.48 23.34 22.24
N SER A 374 -0.97 22.56 23.20
CA SER A 374 -1.06 22.96 24.61
C SER A 374 -0.93 21.76 25.55
N ALA A 375 -0.69 22.03 26.83
CA ALA A 375 -0.65 20.98 27.85
C ALA A 375 -1.97 20.18 28.00
N LYS A 376 -3.10 20.73 27.52
CA LYS A 376 -4.39 20.04 27.48
C LYS A 376 -4.49 19.00 26.37
N ASP A 377 -3.58 19.06 25.39
CA ASP A 377 -3.50 18.10 24.30
C ASP A 377 -2.52 16.96 24.60
N ILE A 378 -1.90 16.97 25.79
CA ILE A 378 -0.92 15.97 26.21
C ILE A 378 -1.64 14.88 27.01
N ASP A 379 -1.56 13.66 26.50
CA ASP A 379 -2.00 12.46 27.21
C ASP A 379 -0.86 11.94 28.09
N THR A 380 -0.84 12.28 29.38
CA THR A 380 0.26 11.85 30.26
C THR A 380 0.43 10.34 30.41
N ALA A 381 -0.55 9.52 30.01
CA ALA A 381 -0.42 8.07 30.00
C ALA A 381 0.35 7.55 28.77
N ARG A 382 0.34 8.30 27.66
CA ARG A 382 0.96 7.91 26.38
C ARG A 382 2.15 8.78 26.00
N ASP A 383 2.04 10.08 26.24
CA ASP A 383 3.00 11.10 25.83
C ASP A 383 4.06 11.32 26.91
N LYS A 384 5.30 11.48 26.47
CA LYS A 384 6.45 11.74 27.34
C LYS A 384 7.26 12.88 26.80
N THR A 385 7.57 13.83 27.67
CA THR A 385 8.57 14.84 27.37
C THR A 385 9.93 14.16 27.22
N VAL A 386 10.60 14.42 26.10
CA VAL A 386 11.97 13.95 25.89
C VAL A 386 12.90 14.79 26.76
N THR A 387 13.43 14.18 27.82
CA THR A 387 14.38 14.82 28.75
C THR A 387 15.83 14.34 28.55
N ASP A 388 16.04 13.28 27.78
CA ASP A 388 17.36 12.75 27.50
C ASP A 388 18.19 13.77 26.69
N LYS A 389 19.37 14.14 27.22
CA LYS A 389 20.19 15.20 26.65
C LYS A 389 20.65 14.87 25.23
N ALA A 390 21.05 13.61 24.99
CA ALA A 390 21.54 13.19 23.67
C ALA A 390 20.40 13.23 22.64
N MET A 391 19.21 12.77 23.01
CA MET A 391 18.03 12.85 22.16
C MET A 391 17.59 14.29 21.89
N VAL A 392 17.66 15.18 22.89
CA VAL A 392 17.38 16.61 22.70
C VAL A 392 18.38 17.24 21.72
N GLU A 393 19.67 16.93 21.84
CA GLU A 393 20.69 17.38 20.89
C GLU A 393 20.42 16.85 19.47
N LYS A 394 20.05 15.57 19.34
CA LYS A 394 19.66 14.95 18.07
C LYS A 394 18.43 15.63 17.45
N LEU A 395 17.37 15.86 18.23
CA LEU A 395 16.16 16.57 17.80
C LEU A 395 16.46 18.01 17.38
N ASN A 396 17.32 18.72 18.10
CA ASN A 396 17.76 20.07 17.74
C ASN A 396 18.53 20.08 16.41
N LYS A 397 19.38 19.08 16.16
CA LYS A 397 20.09 18.93 14.88
C LYS A 397 19.10 18.63 13.74
N ALA A 398 18.16 17.71 13.95
CA ALA A 398 17.09 17.40 12.99
C ALA A 398 16.23 18.62 12.68
N SER A 399 15.85 19.41 13.69
CA SER A 399 15.07 20.65 13.54
C SER A 399 15.74 21.66 12.60
N ARG A 400 17.07 21.81 12.70
CA ARG A 400 17.83 22.71 11.79
C ARG A 400 17.83 22.23 10.34
N ILE A 401 17.76 20.92 10.13
CA ILE A 401 17.76 20.31 8.79
C ILE A 401 16.36 20.35 8.17
N LEU A 402 15.32 20.01 8.94
CA LEU A 402 13.94 19.87 8.47
C LEU A 402 13.19 21.21 8.45
N GLY A 403 13.65 22.18 9.25
CA GLY A 403 13.05 23.50 9.41
C GLY A 403 12.50 23.70 10.81
N THR A 404 12.88 24.82 11.45
CA THR A 404 12.48 25.17 12.81
C THR A 404 10.95 25.23 12.94
N GLY A 405 10.42 24.62 14.00
CA GLY A 405 8.98 24.64 14.32
C GLY A 405 8.15 23.58 13.58
N LYS A 406 8.75 22.79 12.69
CA LYS A 406 8.07 21.62 12.11
C LYS A 406 8.09 20.43 13.09
N PRO A 407 7.01 19.64 13.14
CA PRO A 407 7.03 18.37 13.85
C PRO A 407 8.13 17.45 13.31
N ILE A 408 8.81 16.73 14.21
CA ILE A 408 9.85 15.75 13.87
C ILE A 408 9.29 14.37 14.19
N THR A 409 9.27 13.49 13.21
CA THR A 409 8.78 12.12 13.38
C THR A 409 9.93 11.13 13.65
N PRO A 410 9.65 9.95 14.24
CA PRO A 410 10.64 8.88 14.31
C PRO A 410 11.21 8.50 12.94
N GLU A 411 10.39 8.53 11.89
CA GLU A 411 10.79 8.27 10.51
C GLU A 411 11.78 9.32 9.99
N ASP A 412 11.58 10.60 10.34
CA ASP A 412 12.53 11.65 9.98
C ASP A 412 13.90 11.40 10.62
N LEU A 413 13.92 10.97 11.88
CA LEU A 413 15.16 10.67 12.58
C LEU A 413 15.88 9.46 11.96
N ASP A 414 15.15 8.34 11.74
CA ASP A 414 15.72 7.13 11.12
C ASP A 414 16.26 7.43 9.71
N ARG A 415 15.51 8.19 8.91
CA ARG A 415 15.97 8.63 7.58
C ARG A 415 17.24 9.46 7.67
N LEU A 416 17.25 10.51 8.51
CA LEU A 416 18.41 11.39 8.60
C LEU A 416 19.65 10.66 9.16
N GLU A 417 19.48 9.67 10.04
CA GLU A 417 20.57 8.80 10.50
C GLU A 417 21.14 7.94 9.38
N LYS A 418 20.28 7.27 8.60
CA LYS A 418 20.70 6.45 7.46
C LYS A 418 21.32 7.26 6.32
N GLU A 419 20.91 8.52 6.18
CA GLU A 419 21.54 9.49 5.28
C GLU A 419 22.85 10.07 5.83
N GLY A 420 23.27 9.70 7.05
CA GLY A 420 24.50 10.20 7.70
C GLY A 420 24.43 11.68 8.10
N LYS A 421 23.22 12.23 8.22
CA LYS A 421 22.98 13.65 8.54
C LYS A 421 22.84 13.91 10.04
N LEU A 422 22.49 12.90 10.85
CA LEU A 422 22.39 13.02 12.32
C LEU A 422 23.59 12.48 13.05
#